data_AF-A0A2I5TL54-F1
#
_entry.id   AF-A0A2I5TL54-F1
#
_cell.length_a   1.000
_cell.length_b   1.000
_cell.length_c   1.000
_cell.angle_alpha   90.00
_cell.angle_beta   90.00
_cell.angle_gamma   90.00
#
_symmetry.space_group_name_H-M   'P 1'
#
loop_
_entity.id
_entity.type
_entity.pdbx_description
1 polymer ?
#
loop_
_entity_poly.entity_id
_entity_poly.type
_entity_poly.pdbx_seq_one_letter_code
_entity_poly.pdbx_strand_id
1 'polypeptide(L)' 'MFVLVIFVCYLGNGCDELVIDAYFTESQCLRAMSEQRIRNGGCLPIEDIIDGFWIPAQTYGNL' A
#
# COMPACT_ATOMS: atom_id res chain seq x y z
N MET A 1 -0.57 -1.55 -13.16
CA MET A 1 -0.16 -0.58 -12.12
C MET A 1 0.00 -1.34 -10.82
N PHE A 2 0.90 -0.89 -9.95
CA PHE A 2 1.27 -1.56 -8.70
C PHE A 2 1.12 -0.60 -7.53
N VAL A 3 0.92 -1.12 -6.34
CA VAL A 3 0.91 -0.34 -5.10
C VAL A 3 1.83 -0.97 -4.08
N LEU A 4 2.52 -0.11 -3.35
CA LEU A 4 3.35 -0.50 -2.23
C LEU A 4 2.47 -0.54 -0.99
N VAL A 5 2.37 -1.70 -0.37
CA VAL A 5 1.67 -1.89 0.91
C VAL A 5 2.64 -2.25 2.02
N ILE A 6 2.32 -1.86 3.24
CA ILE A 6 2.97 -2.37 4.46
C ILE A 6 1.97 -3.16 5.29
N PHE A 7 2.46 -4.22 5.92
CA PHE A 7 1.67 -5.03 6.85
C PHE A 7 1.96 -4.57 8.27
N VAL A 8 0.94 -4.06 8.95
CA VAL A 8 1.03 -3.63 10.34
C VAL A 8 0.22 -4.61 11.19
N CYS A 9 0.92 -5.42 11.99
CA CYS A 9 0.27 -6.35 12.89
C CYS A 9 0.09 -5.72 14.28
N TYR A 10 -1.16 -5.56 14.70
CA TYR A 10 -1.50 -5.10 16.04
C TYR A 10 -1.63 -6.32 16.97
N LEU A 11 -1.15 -6.19 18.21
CA LEU A 11 -1.28 -7.23 19.22
C LEU A 11 -2.77 -7.54 19.48
N GLY A 12 -3.24 -8.68 18.96
CA GLY A 12 -4.59 -9.20 19.21
C GLY A 12 -5.63 -8.96 18.12
N ASN A 13 -5.34 -8.15 17.08
CA ASN A 13 -6.35 -7.77 16.06
C ASN A 13 -5.96 -8.10 14.61
N GLY A 14 -5.00 -8.99 14.40
CA GLY A 14 -4.55 -9.37 13.06
C GLY A 14 -3.60 -8.33 12.45
N CYS A 15 -3.33 -8.48 11.16
CA CYS A 15 -2.45 -7.59 10.41
C CYS A 15 -3.27 -6.80 9.40
N ASP A 16 -3.13 -5.49 9.44
CA ASP A 16 -3.74 -4.58 8.49
C ASP A 16 -2.77 -4.27 7.35
N GLU A 17 -3.33 -4.14 6.16
CA GLU A 17 -2.61 -3.73 4.96
C GLU A 17 -2.79 -2.22 4.77
N LEU A 18 -1.69 -1.48 4.77
CA LEU A 18 -1.70 -0.03 4.55
C LEU A 18 -1.01 0.31 3.23
N VAL A 19 -1.72 1.02 2.36
CA VAL A 19 -1.18 1.52 1.08
C VAL A 19 -0.29 2.73 1.35
N ILE A 20 0.95 2.66 0.87
CA ILE A 20 1.94 3.74 0.94
C ILE A 20 1.87 4.60 -0.32
N ASP A 21 1.95 3.99 -1.50
CA ASP A 21 1.99 4.71 -2.77
C ASP A 21 1.67 3.79 -3.97
N ALA A 22 1.39 4.38 -5.14
CA ALA A 22 1.08 3.72 -6.40
C ALA A 22 2.11 4.02 -7.49
N TYR A 23 2.47 2.99 -8.26
CA TYR A 23 3.48 3.01 -9.31
C TYR A 23 2.95 2.42 -10.61
N PHE A 24 3.50 2.86 -11.75
CA PHE A 24 3.07 2.35 -13.04
C PHE A 24 3.61 0.94 -13.31
N THR A 25 4.85 0.66 -12.87
CA THR A 25 5.51 -0.64 -13.05
C THR A 25 5.92 -1.28 -11.72
N GLU A 26 6.03 -2.61 -11.71
CA GLU A 26 6.49 -3.37 -10.55
C GLU A 26 7.90 -2.98 -10.12
N SER A 27 8.79 -2.77 -11.10
CA SER A 27 10.18 -2.37 -10.87
C SER A 27 10.30 -1.04 -10.12
N GLN A 28 9.42 -0.08 -10.41
CA GLN A 28 9.36 1.20 -9.68
C GLN A 28 8.95 0.99 -8.22
N CYS A 29 7.93 0.16 -7.99
CA CYS A 29 7.47 -0.18 -6.65
C CYS A 29 8.55 -0.89 -5.83
N LEU A 30 9.20 -1.92 -6.39
CA LEU A 30 10.26 -2.69 -5.71
C LEU A 30 11.46 -1.82 -5.38
N ARG A 31 11.80 -0.88 -6.27
CA ARG A 31 12.85 0.11 -6.02
C ARG A 31 12.47 1.01 -4.84
N ALA A 32 11.25 1.54 -4.82
CA ALA A 32 10.78 2.38 -3.73
C ALA A 32 10.72 1.61 -2.39
N MET A 33 10.27 0.35 -2.39
CA MET A 33 10.28 -0.53 -1.22
C MET A 33 11.70 -0.69 -0.64
N SER A 34 12.69 -0.90 -1.50
CA SER A 34 14.10 -1.01 -1.13
C SER A 34 14.67 0.32 -0.61
N GLU A 35 14.41 1.43 -1.29
CA GLU A 35 14.86 2.78 -0.91
C GLU A 35 14.28 3.22 0.45
N GLN A 36 13.01 2.91 0.71
CA GLN A 36 12.32 3.19 1.97
C GLN A 36 12.63 2.13 3.05
N ARG A 37 13.43 1.12 2.75
CA ARG A 37 13.81 0.01 3.66
C ARG A 37 12.61 -0.71 4.27
N ILE A 38 11.52 -0.80 3.53
CA ILE A 38 10.32 -1.51 3.95
C ILE A 38 10.61 -3.00 3.93
N ARG A 39 10.54 -3.64 5.10
CA ARG A 39 10.80 -5.08 5.28
C ARG A 39 9.51 -5.90 5.32
N ASN A 40 8.46 -5.33 5.91
CA ASN A 40 7.16 -5.98 6.08
C ASN A 40 6.16 -5.30 5.14
N GLY A 41 6.34 -5.51 3.84
CA GLY A 41 5.52 -4.91 2.81
C GLY A 41 5.59 -5.68 1.51
N GLY A 42 4.80 -5.25 0.54
CA GLY A 42 4.72 -5.91 -0.76
C GLY A 42 4.33 -4.93 -1.86
N CYS A 43 4.70 -5.28 -3.08
CA CYS A 43 4.22 -4.61 -4.28
C CYS A 43 3.12 -5.47 -4.88
N LEU A 44 1.88 -4.99 -4.81
CA LEU A 44 0.71 -5.71 -5.29
C LEU A 44 0.15 -5.03 -6.54
N PRO A 45 -0.38 -5.79 -7.52
CA PRO A 45 -1.18 -5.22 -8.58
C PRO A 45 -2.35 -4.43 -8.00
N ILE A 46 -2.68 -3.27 -8.58
CA ILE A 46 -3.85 -2.47 -8.15
C ILE A 46 -5.15 -3.30 -8.15
N GLU A 47 -5.25 -4.23 -9.10
CA GLU A 47 -6.43 -5.10 -9.27
C GLU A 47 -6.64 -6.05 -8.07
N ASP A 48 -5.58 -6.34 -7.31
CA ASP A 48 -5.60 -7.25 -6.16
C ASP A 48 -5.88 -6.53 -4.81
N ILE A 49 -5.99 -5.20 -4.81
CA ILE A 49 -6.22 -4.37 -3.61
C ILE A 49 -7.71 -4.08 -3.39
N ILE A 50 -8.56 -4.55 -4.29
CA ILE A 50 -10.02 -4.37 -4.26
C ILE A 50 -10.63 -5.39 -3.29
N ASP A 51 -10.44 -5.23 -1.97
CA ASP A 51 -11.32 -5.90 -0.98
C ASP A 51 -11.29 -5.35 0.46
N GLY A 52 -10.63 -4.22 0.74
CA GLY A 52 -10.50 -3.74 2.13
C GLY A 52 -10.90 -2.29 2.37
N PHE A 53 -10.08 -1.35 1.93
CA PHE A 53 -10.18 0.05 2.35
C PHE A 53 -9.57 0.95 1.28
N TRP A 54 -10.34 1.24 0.23
CA TRP A 54 -10.05 2.39 -0.65
C TRP A 54 -11.16 3.43 -0.47
N ILE A 55 -11.02 4.30 0.54
CA ILE A 55 -11.70 5.59 0.50
C ILE A 55 -10.76 6.53 -0.26
N PRO A 56 -11.10 6.97 -1.48
CA PRO A 56 -10.25 7.86 -2.24
C PRO A 56 -9.93 9.11 -1.42
N ALA A 57 -8.65 9.53 -1.44
CA ALA A 57 -8.14 10.74 -0.78
C ALA A 57 -8.80 12.05 -1.27
N GLN A 58 -9.80 11.98 -2.17
CA GLN A 58 -10.54 13.13 -2.68
C GLN A 58 -11.65 13.63 -1.73
N THR A 59 -11.88 12.99 -0.57
CA THR A 59 -12.99 13.39 0.34
C THR A 59 -12.59 14.40 1.43
N TYR A 60 -11.33 14.84 1.53
CA TYR A 60 -10.92 15.87 2.52
C TYR A 60 -10.17 17.05 1.90
N GLY A 61 -10.60 17.47 0.71
CA GLY A 61 -10.08 18.66 0.04
C GLY A 61 -10.96 19.91 0.15
N ASN A 62 -12.05 19.90 0.91
CA ASN A 62 -12.93 21.07 1.10
C ASN A 62 -13.55 21.09 2.51
N LEU A 63 -12.83 21.67 3.48
CA LEU A 63 -13.41 22.30 4.67
C LEU A 63 -12.70 23.64 4.87
#